data_AF-A0A7J3J330-F1
#
_entry.id   AF-A0A7J3J330-F1
#
_cell.length_a   1.000
_cell.length_b   1.000
_cell.length_c   1.000
_cell.angle_alpha   90.00
_cell.angle_beta   90.00
_cell.angle_gamma   90.00
#
_symmetry.space_group_name_H-M   'P 1'
#
loop_
_entity.id
_entity.type
_entity.pdbx_description
1 polymer ?
#
loop_
_entity_poly.entity_id
_entity_poly.type
_entity_poly.pdbx_seq_one_letter_code
_entity_poly.pdbx_strand_id
1 'polypeptide(L)'
;VPKGFVDSASLVAQADLFVGVGGTITREAALQGTPAIVIDVFEEQYVNDYLAEKGFPIFKSDVSSVFALAKKVLGQKWNVQGLLAKLENPVDVILKIVEGLAK
;
A
#
# COMPACT_ATOMS: atom_id res chain seq x y z
N VAL A 1 -5.95 0.31 21.98
CA VAL A 1 -4.88 -0.66 21.66
C VAL A 1 -5.44 -2.07 21.88
N PRO A 2 -5.34 -2.99 20.91
CA PRO A 2 -5.89 -4.35 21.03
C PRO A 2 -5.29 -5.12 22.22
N LYS A 3 -6.10 -5.97 22.87
CA LYS A 3 -5.68 -6.77 24.04
C LYS A 3 -5.15 -8.17 23.70
N GLY A 4 -5.27 -8.59 22.44
CA GLY A 4 -4.83 -9.90 21.96
C GLY A 4 -4.19 -9.78 20.57
N PHE A 5 -3.85 -10.92 19.98
CA PHE A 5 -3.31 -10.95 18.63
C PHE A 5 -4.33 -10.41 17.62
N VAL A 6 -3.86 -9.51 16.76
CA VAL A 6 -4.58 -8.98 15.60
C VAL A 6 -3.60 -9.01 14.44
N ASP A 7 -4.02 -9.50 13.29
CA ASP A 7 -3.18 -9.44 12.10
C ASP A 7 -2.97 -7.99 11.65
N SER A 8 -1.79 -7.73 11.08
CA SER A 8 -1.39 -6.36 10.73
C SER A 8 -2.25 -5.77 9.61
N ALA A 9 -2.79 -6.57 8.69
CA ALA A 9 -3.62 -6.10 7.59
C ALA A 9 -4.97 -5.55 8.11
N SER A 10 -5.64 -6.28 9.00
CA SER A 10 -6.85 -5.82 9.69
C SER A 10 -6.57 -4.59 10.56
N LEU A 11 -5.41 -4.55 11.22
CA LEU A 11 -5.03 -3.41 12.06
C LEU A 11 -4.87 -2.12 11.23
N VAL A 12 -4.17 -2.17 10.09
CA VAL A 12 -3.98 -0.98 9.24
C VAL A 12 -5.26 -0.55 8.52
N ALA A 13 -6.20 -1.46 8.28
CA ALA A 13 -7.52 -1.13 7.75
C ALA A 13 -8.28 -0.14 8.66
N GLN A 14 -8.14 -0.31 9.98
CA GLN A 14 -8.78 0.51 11.01
C GLN A 14 -7.95 1.74 11.43
N ALA A 15 -6.68 1.82 11.04
CA ALA A 15 -5.81 2.93 11.40
C ALA A 15 -6.08 4.18 10.56
N ASP A 16 -5.81 5.36 11.09
CA ASP A 16 -5.92 6.64 10.36
C ASP A 16 -4.73 6.94 9.45
N LEU A 17 -3.60 6.28 9.70
CA LEU A 17 -2.33 6.46 9.00
C LEU A 17 -1.41 5.28 9.32
N PHE A 18 -0.72 4.77 8.31
CA PHE A 18 0.41 3.87 8.47
C PHE A 18 1.72 4.59 8.17
N VAL A 19 2.75 4.37 9.01
CA VAL A 19 4.11 4.88 8.78
C VAL A 19 5.08 3.72 8.92
N GLY A 20 5.92 3.50 7.91
CA GLY A 20 6.90 2.42 7.91
C GLY A 20 7.95 2.60 6.83
N VAL A 21 8.78 1.58 6.61
CA VAL A 21 9.92 1.63 5.67
C VAL A 21 9.61 1.04 4.29
N GLY A 22 8.35 0.74 3.97
CA GLY A 22 7.94 0.28 2.63
C GLY A 22 7.75 -1.23 2.44
N GLY A 23 7.72 -2.02 3.52
CA GLY A 23 7.41 -3.46 3.46
C GLY A 23 5.96 -3.75 3.03
N THR A 24 5.58 -5.03 3.02
CA THR A 24 4.26 -5.49 2.54
C THR A 24 3.08 -4.73 3.14
N ILE A 25 3.14 -4.40 4.44
CA ILE A 25 2.07 -3.69 5.15
C ILE A 25 1.82 -2.28 4.61
N THR A 26 2.81 -1.62 4.00
CA THR A 26 2.61 -0.36 3.27
C THR A 26 1.56 -0.52 2.17
N ARG A 27 1.67 -1.62 1.41
CA ARG A 27 0.79 -1.92 0.27
C ARG A 27 -0.59 -2.31 0.77
N GLU A 28 -0.65 -3.18 1.79
CA GLU A 28 -1.91 -3.59 2.41
C GLU A 28 -2.69 -2.40 2.99
N ALA A 29 -2.00 -1.43 3.61
CA ALA A 29 -2.64 -0.20 4.08
C ALA A 29 -3.23 0.61 2.91
N ALA A 30 -2.44 0.86 1.88
CA ALA A 30 -2.83 1.68 0.75
C ALA A 30 -3.94 1.05 -0.10
N LEU A 31 -3.89 -0.27 -0.34
CA LEU A 31 -4.93 -1.04 -1.05
C LEU A 31 -6.27 -1.03 -0.31
N GLN A 32 -6.26 -0.78 1.00
CA GLN A 32 -7.47 -0.61 1.83
C GLN A 32 -7.87 0.86 2.01
N GLY A 33 -7.17 1.79 1.37
CA GLY A 33 -7.45 3.23 1.43
C GLY A 33 -6.88 3.95 2.65
N THR A 34 -6.10 3.29 3.50
CA THR A 34 -5.35 3.92 4.58
C THR A 34 -4.09 4.58 4.00
N PRO A 35 -3.84 5.88 4.25
CA PRO A 35 -2.63 6.53 3.80
C PRO A 35 -1.40 5.87 4.42
N ALA A 36 -0.39 5.64 3.60
CA ALA A 36 0.85 4.97 3.99
C ALA A 36 2.03 5.88 3.68
N ILE A 37 2.74 6.31 4.73
CA ILE A 37 4.01 7.04 4.59
C ILE A 37 5.15 6.03 4.63
N VAL A 38 5.96 6.07 3.58
CA VAL A 38 7.19 5.31 3.43
C VAL A 38 8.36 6.20 3.79
N ILE A 39 9.10 5.82 4.83
CA ILE A 39 10.40 6.39 5.14
C ILE A 39 11.41 5.78 4.19
N ASP A 40 12.05 6.62 3.39
CA ASP A 40 12.94 6.20 2.31
C ASP A 40 14.30 5.74 2.85
N VAL A 41 14.37 4.48 3.30
CA VAL A 41 15.57 3.85 3.87
C VAL A 41 16.19 2.83 2.94
N PHE A 42 15.40 2.24 2.04
CA PHE A 42 15.84 1.21 1.11
C PHE A 42 15.77 1.73 -0.32
N GLU A 43 16.79 1.41 -1.10
CA GLU A 43 16.77 1.64 -2.54
C GLU A 43 15.68 0.78 -3.20
N GLU A 44 14.99 1.37 -4.17
CA GLU A 44 14.07 0.71 -5.11
C GLU A 44 12.89 -0.05 -4.47
N GLN A 45 11.72 0.59 -4.47
CA GLN A 45 10.46 -0.01 -3.99
C GLN A 45 9.43 -0.10 -5.11
N TYR A 46 9.79 -0.81 -6.19
CA TYR A 46 9.03 -0.88 -7.44
C TYR A 46 7.52 -1.08 -7.27
N VAL A 47 7.09 -1.96 -6.36
CA VAL A 47 5.65 -2.20 -6.14
C VAL A 47 4.97 -1.02 -5.45
N ASN A 48 5.66 -0.36 -4.51
CA ASN A 48 5.14 0.83 -3.84
C ASN A 48 5.06 1.99 -4.84
N ASP A 49 6.07 2.13 -5.69
CA ASP A 49 6.12 3.12 -6.77
C ASP A 49 4.99 2.89 -7.78
N TYR A 50 4.83 1.66 -8.25
CA TYR A 50 3.72 1.28 -9.13
C TYR A 50 2.35 1.63 -8.53
N LEU A 51 2.10 1.29 -7.26
CA LEU A 51 0.83 1.59 -6.62
C LEU A 51 0.64 3.10 -6.42
N ALA A 52 1.68 3.84 -6.05
CA ALA A 52 1.63 5.30 -5.97
C ALA A 52 1.28 5.94 -7.32
N GLU A 53 1.93 5.48 -8.41
CA GLU A 53 1.65 5.93 -9.78
C GLU A 53 0.21 5.58 -10.23
N LYS A 54 -0.36 4.47 -9.75
CA LYS A 54 -1.77 4.11 -9.97
C LYS A 54 -2.75 4.95 -9.13
N GLY A 55 -2.26 5.80 -8.24
CA GLY A 55 -3.05 6.72 -7.43
C GLY A 55 -3.43 6.18 -6.05
N PHE A 56 -2.87 5.05 -5.61
CA PHE A 56 -3.04 4.59 -4.23
C PHE A 56 -2.31 5.52 -3.26
N PRO A 57 -2.77 5.65 -2.00
CA PRO A 57 -2.28 6.65 -1.06
C PRO A 57 -0.95 6.25 -0.40
N ILE A 58 0.09 6.08 -1.22
CA ILE A 58 1.47 5.83 -0.80
C ILE A 58 2.27 7.11 -0.98
N PHE A 59 2.93 7.55 0.08
CA PHE A 59 3.72 8.78 0.09
C PHE A 59 5.13 8.50 0.58
N LYS A 60 6.15 8.81 -0.22
CA LYS A 60 7.55 8.74 0.22
C LYS A 60 7.94 10.00 0.97
N SER A 61 8.75 9.83 2.01
CA SER A 61 9.28 10.92 2.83
C SER A 61 10.64 10.56 3.40
N ASP A 62 11.50 11.56 3.55
CA ASP A 62 12.64 11.45 4.45
C ASP A 62 12.17 11.51 5.92
N VAL A 63 13.01 11.05 6.85
CA VAL A 63 12.71 11.01 8.30
C VAL A 63 12.33 12.37 8.86
N SER A 64 12.98 13.46 8.42
CA SER A 64 12.76 14.80 8.94
C SER A 64 11.41 15.39 8.52
N SER A 65 10.89 14.95 7.39
CA SER A 65 9.62 15.43 6.80
C SER A 65 8.39 14.60 7.20
N VAL A 66 8.56 13.40 7.77
CA VAL A 66 7.45 12.48 8.11
C VAL A 66 6.38 13.16 8.94
N PHE A 67 6.76 13.93 9.96
CA PHE A 67 5.80 14.55 10.87
C PHE A 67 4.93 15.60 10.16
N ALA A 68 5.53 16.39 9.26
CA ALA A 68 4.81 17.38 8.48
C ALA A 68 3.84 16.71 7.48
N LEU A 69 4.26 15.62 6.86
CA LEU A 69 3.42 14.84 5.95
C LEU A 69 2.28 14.14 6.69
N ALA A 70 2.56 13.52 7.85
CA ALA A 70 1.55 12.87 8.69
C ALA A 70 0.41 13.83 9.03
N LYS A 71 0.71 15.08 9.43
CA LYS A 71 -0.32 16.11 9.68
C LYS A 71 -1.23 16.38 8.48
N LYS A 72 -0.73 16.25 7.25
CA LYS A 72 -1.50 16.51 6.04
C LYS A 72 -2.47 15.39 5.69
N VAL A 73 -2.14 14.14 6.03
CA VAL A 73 -2.87 12.95 5.57
C VAL A 73 -3.60 12.19 6.69
N LEU A 74 -3.27 12.47 7.96
CA LEU A 74 -3.87 11.78 9.11
C LEU A 74 -5.40 11.89 9.10
N GLY A 75 -6.08 10.75 9.23
CA GLY A 75 -7.53 10.66 9.30
C GLY A 75 -8.24 10.77 7.95
N GLN A 76 -7.49 10.95 6.85
CA GLN A 76 -8.04 10.90 5.51
C GLN A 76 -8.06 9.45 5.04
N LYS A 77 -9.21 8.98 4.56
CA LYS A 77 -9.36 7.64 3.94
C LYS A 77 -9.63 7.82 2.46
N TRP A 78 -8.90 7.08 1.64
CA TRP A 78 -9.05 7.10 0.18
C TRP A 78 -10.08 6.08 -0.25
N ASN A 79 -11.02 6.50 -1.10
CA ASN A 79 -11.87 5.57 -1.83
C ASN A 79 -11.04 4.94 -2.97
N VAL A 80 -10.61 3.70 -2.75
CA VAL A 80 -9.71 2.97 -3.65
C VAL A 80 -10.44 1.91 -4.48
N GLN A 81 -11.74 1.75 -4.30
CA GLN A 81 -12.56 0.74 -5.00
C GLN A 81 -12.40 0.85 -6.52
N GLY A 82 -12.42 2.07 -7.05
CA GLY A 82 -12.22 2.32 -8.48
C GLY A 82 -10.78 2.11 -8.97
N LEU A 83 -9.79 2.13 -8.08
CA LEU A 83 -8.39 1.82 -8.40
C LEU A 83 -8.17 0.31 -8.40
N LEU A 84 -8.71 -0.38 -7.39
CA LEU A 84 -8.67 -1.84 -7.27
C LEU A 84 -9.28 -2.52 -8.49
N ALA A 85 -10.42 -2.03 -8.98
CA ALA A 85 -11.09 -2.57 -10.17
C ALA A 85 -10.27 -2.47 -11.46
N LYS A 86 -9.20 -1.64 -11.49
CA LYS A 86 -8.29 -1.49 -12.63
C LYS A 86 -7.06 -2.37 -12.53
N LEU A 87 -6.82 -3.04 -11.39
CA LEU A 87 -5.72 -3.97 -11.24
C LEU A 87 -6.04 -5.26 -11.99
N GLU A 88 -5.01 -5.85 -12.62
CA GLU A 88 -5.14 -7.12 -13.29
C GLU A 88 -5.39 -8.23 -12.27
N ASN A 89 -6.22 -9.21 -12.65
CA ASN A 89 -6.36 -10.42 -11.87
C ASN A 89 -5.12 -11.32 -12.11
N PRO A 90 -4.31 -11.60 -11.08
CA PRO A 90 -3.08 -12.37 -11.25
C PRO A 90 -3.32 -13.79 -11.76
N VAL A 91 -4.49 -14.38 -11.45
CA VAL A 91 -4.84 -15.73 -11.94
C VAL A 91 -4.94 -15.75 -13.46
N ASP A 92 -5.58 -14.74 -14.05
CA ASP A 92 -5.78 -14.65 -15.50
C ASP A 92 -4.42 -14.48 -16.22
N VAL A 93 -3.53 -13.67 -15.64
CA VAL A 93 -2.16 -13.46 -16.15
C VAL A 93 -1.36 -14.76 -16.10
N ILE A 94 -1.39 -15.47 -14.96
CA ILE A 94 -0.66 -16.73 -14.78
C ILE A 94 -1.17 -17.79 -15.75
N LEU A 95 -2.48 -17.97 -15.88
CA LEU A 95 -3.09 -18.94 -16.80
C LEU A 95 -2.64 -18.69 -18.24
N LYS A 96 -2.69 -17.44 -18.70
CA LYS A 96 -2.25 -17.05 -20.04
C LYS A 96 -0.78 -17.41 -20.30
N ILE A 97 0.09 -17.24 -19.31
CA ILE A 97 1.52 -17.59 -19.43
C ILE A 97 1.69 -19.11 -19.49
N VAL A 98 1.04 -19.86 -18.60
CA VAL A 98 1.15 -21.32 -18.55
C VAL A 98 0.64 -21.97 -19.83
N GLU A 99 -0.51 -21.54 -20.35
CA GLU A 99 -1.05 -22.03 -21.63
C GLU A 99 -0.15 -21.68 -22.82
N GLY A 100 0.54 -20.55 -22.77
CA GLY A 100 1.52 -20.14 -23.78
C GLY A 100 2.79 -21.01 -23.78
N LEU A 101 3.19 -21.53 -22.62
CA LEU A 101 4.35 -22.43 -22.48
C LEU A 101 4.07 -23.88 -22.89
N ALA A 102 2.79 -24.29 -22.91
CA ALA A 102 2.38 -25.64 -23.28
C ALA A 102 2.21 -25.84 -24.81
N LYS A 103 2.44 -24.78 -25.60
CA LYS A 103 2.46 -24.80 -27.07
C LYS A 103 3.89 -24.94 -27.59
#